data_AF-A0A182SYS6-F1
#
_entry.id   AF-A0A182SYS6-F1
#
_cell.length_a   1.000
_cell.length_b   1.000
_cell.length_c   1.000
_cell.angle_alpha   90.00
_cell.angle_beta   90.00
_cell.angle_gamma   90.00
#
_symmetry.space_group_name_H-M   'P 1'
#
loop_
_entity.id
_entity.type
_entity.pdbx_description
1 polymer ?
#
loop_
_entity_poly.entity_id
_entity_poly.type
_entity_poly.pdbx_seq_one_letter_code
_entity_poly.pdbx_strand_id
1 'polypeptide(L)'
;IFLILIVVKFGCSVHIVCEVSAVCDIHDIRTSADFFVHRYMPSTVTIAMYQNLDIGFVNVAFFSTIPSYVTTVDIKNSKHIRWLVIPGQSSVSQLNIAHTGLRRIDVEKNSVLAELFVANSNVAQISPTISNLQATRNIGITNCMIESVDMVYTLR
;
A
#
# COMPACT_ATOMS: atom_id res chain seq x y z
N ILE A 1 -9.77 12.30 21.12
CA ILE A 1 -9.85 10.90 21.58
C ILE A 1 -8.77 10.14 20.81
N PHE A 2 -7.82 9.52 21.49
CA PHE A 2 -6.85 8.63 20.87
C PHE A 2 -7.37 7.20 21.03
N LEU A 3 -7.49 6.47 19.93
CA LEU A 3 -7.79 5.04 19.99
C LEU A 3 -6.46 4.29 19.84
N ILE A 4 -6.04 3.61 20.90
CA ILE A 4 -4.88 2.72 20.89
C ILE A 4 -5.41 1.31 21.10
N LEU A 5 -5.12 0.41 20.16
CA LEU A 5 -5.51 -0.99 20.26
C LEU A 5 -4.30 -1.87 20.00
N ILE A 6 -3.92 -2.66 21.00
CA ILE A 6 -2.86 -3.68 20.91
C ILE A 6 -3.57 -5.03 20.96
N VAL A 7 -3.43 -5.82 19.89
CA VAL A 7 -3.93 -7.19 19.87
C VAL A 7 -2.76 -8.15 19.84
N VAL A 8 -2.66 -9.00 20.87
CA VAL A 8 -1.62 -10.03 20.97
C VAL A 8 -2.17 -11.37 20.49
N LYS A 9 -1.51 -11.97 19.50
CA LYS A 9 -1.85 -13.29 18.98
C LYS A 9 -0.57 -14.11 18.78
N PHE A 10 -0.43 -15.24 19.48
CA PHE A 10 0.70 -16.17 19.36
C PHE A 10 2.10 -15.51 19.44
N GLY A 11 2.32 -14.61 20.38
CA GLY A 11 3.62 -13.95 20.60
C GLY A 11 3.94 -12.82 19.61
N CYS A 12 3.02 -12.47 18.72
CA CYS A 12 3.09 -11.30 17.85
C CYS A 12 1.97 -10.33 18.22
N SER A 13 2.22 -9.03 18.15
CA SER A 13 1.18 -8.02 18.36
C SER A 13 1.01 -7.15 17.14
N VAL A 14 -0.23 -6.97 16.71
CA VAL A 14 -0.60 -5.92 15.75
C VAL A 14 -1.07 -4.73 16.57
N HIS A 15 -0.61 -3.54 16.18
CA HIS A 15 -0.89 -2.31 16.89
C HIS A 15 -1.49 -1.29 15.94
N ILE A 16 -2.58 -0.64 16.36
CA ILE A 16 -3.20 0.46 15.63
C ILE A 16 -3.39 1.66 16.57
N VAL A 17 -2.97 2.83 16.09
CA VAL A 17 -3.17 4.11 16.75
C VAL A 17 -3.86 5.04 15.77
N CYS A 18 -5.03 5.53 16.12
CA CYS A 18 -5.72 6.53 15.31
C CYS A 18 -5.72 7.87 16.04
N GLU A 19 -5.20 8.88 15.35
CA GLU A 19 -5.11 10.24 15.84
C GLU A 19 -6.32 11.08 15.40
N VAL A 20 -6.47 12.25 16.01
CA VAL A 20 -7.51 13.22 15.64
C VAL A 20 -7.27 13.84 14.25
N SER A 21 -6.08 13.65 13.69
CA SER A 21 -5.58 14.20 12.42
C SER A 21 -6.05 13.44 11.17
N ALA A 22 -7.07 12.57 11.28
CA ALA A 22 -7.56 11.70 10.20
C ALA A 22 -6.54 10.63 9.73
N VAL A 23 -5.58 10.30 10.58
CA VAL A 23 -4.54 9.30 10.32
C VAL A 23 -4.70 8.13 11.29
N CYS A 24 -4.53 6.90 10.77
CA CYS A 24 -4.23 5.74 11.60
C CYS A 24 -2.86 5.18 11.25
N ASP A 25 -2.00 5.02 12.25
CA ASP A 25 -0.76 4.26 12.17
C ASP A 25 -1.03 2.80 12.53
N ILE A 26 -0.67 1.88 11.64
CA ILE A 26 -0.87 0.44 11.78
C ILE A 26 0.49 -0.24 11.70
N HIS A 27 0.84 -0.99 12.74
CA HIS A 27 2.14 -1.63 12.88
C HIS A 27 2.02 -3.15 12.89
N ASP A 28 3.03 -3.79 12.33
CA ASP A 28 3.34 -5.21 12.55
C ASP A 28 2.26 -6.20 12.05
N ILE A 29 1.52 -5.84 11.00
CA ILE A 29 0.67 -6.79 10.27
C ILE A 29 1.56 -7.84 9.60
N ARG A 30 1.30 -9.13 9.82
CA ARG A 30 2.13 -10.24 9.29
C ARG A 30 1.36 -11.22 8.43
N THR A 31 0.05 -11.27 8.58
CA THR A 31 -0.82 -12.19 7.86
C THR A 31 -2.12 -11.51 7.48
N SER A 32 -2.85 -12.07 6.51
CA SER A 32 -4.20 -11.59 6.18
C SER A 32 -5.18 -11.69 7.35
N ALA A 33 -4.92 -12.57 8.32
CA ALA A 33 -5.70 -12.66 9.54
C ALA A 33 -5.60 -11.41 10.42
N ASP A 34 -4.59 -10.57 10.22
CA ASP A 34 -4.37 -9.32 10.95
C ASP A 34 -5.15 -8.14 10.37
N PHE A 35 -5.68 -8.26 9.16
CA PHE A 35 -6.47 -7.20 8.49
C PHE A 35 -7.77 -6.86 9.23
N PHE A 36 -8.17 -7.67 10.24
CA PHE A 36 -9.26 -7.34 11.13
C PHE A 36 -9.09 -5.98 11.82
N VAL A 37 -7.87 -5.46 11.96
CA VAL A 37 -7.62 -4.16 12.60
C VAL A 37 -8.31 -3.00 11.89
N HIS A 38 -8.58 -3.12 10.59
CA HIS A 38 -9.25 -2.09 9.80
C HIS A 38 -10.68 -1.80 10.30
N ARG A 39 -11.33 -2.75 10.98
CA ARG A 39 -12.67 -2.53 11.58
C ARG A 39 -12.68 -1.53 12.73
N TYR A 40 -11.50 -1.19 13.27
CA TYR A 40 -11.35 -0.23 14.35
C TYR A 40 -10.99 1.17 13.86
N MET A 41 -10.78 1.35 12.55
CA MET A 41 -10.57 2.67 11.97
C MET A 41 -11.85 3.51 12.11
N PRO A 42 -11.78 4.71 12.72
CA PRO A 42 -12.90 5.64 12.70
C PRO A 42 -13.21 6.11 11.27
N SER A 43 -14.48 6.39 10.98
CA SER A 43 -14.91 6.89 9.67
C SER A 43 -14.38 8.29 9.31
N THR A 44 -13.73 8.97 10.26
CA THR A 44 -13.07 10.25 10.05
C THR A 44 -11.66 10.11 9.48
N VAL A 45 -11.11 8.90 9.43
CA VAL A 45 -9.77 8.62 8.92
C VAL A 45 -9.78 8.67 7.40
N THR A 46 -8.78 9.31 6.82
CA THR A 46 -8.58 9.32 5.36
C THR A 46 -7.22 8.74 4.96
N ILE A 47 -6.30 8.62 5.93
CA ILE A 47 -4.93 8.15 5.73
C ILE A 47 -4.65 6.92 6.59
N ALA A 48 -4.25 5.82 5.96
CA ALA A 48 -3.75 4.63 6.65
C ALA A 48 -2.24 4.49 6.45
N MET A 49 -1.48 4.57 7.54
CA MET A 49 -0.02 4.48 7.58
C MET A 49 0.42 3.12 8.10
N TYR A 50 0.83 2.23 7.21
CA TYR A 50 1.34 0.91 7.53
C TYR A 50 2.85 0.96 7.78
N GLN A 51 3.27 0.43 8.92
CA GLN A 51 4.67 0.33 9.36
C GLN A 51 5.02 -1.12 9.63
N ASN A 52 6.20 -1.54 9.18
CA ASN A 52 6.69 -2.91 9.35
C ASN A 52 5.68 -3.98 8.87
N LEU A 53 5.10 -3.77 7.69
CA LEU A 53 4.23 -4.74 7.06
C LEU A 53 5.05 -5.97 6.64
N ASP A 54 4.81 -7.08 7.31
CA ASP A 54 5.53 -8.34 7.18
C ASP A 54 4.76 -9.33 6.29
N ILE A 55 4.33 -8.85 5.11
CA ILE A 55 3.73 -9.68 4.06
C ILE A 55 4.53 -9.53 2.77
N GLY A 56 4.79 -10.64 2.09
CA GLY A 56 5.56 -10.65 0.84
C GLY A 56 4.80 -10.07 -0.36
N PHE A 57 3.47 -10.20 -0.34
CA PHE A 57 2.59 -9.87 -1.45
C PHE A 57 1.43 -8.99 -0.96
N VAL A 58 1.40 -7.74 -1.43
CA VAL A 58 0.32 -6.77 -1.19
C VAL A 58 -0.55 -6.75 -2.44
N ASN A 59 -1.83 -7.09 -2.33
CA ASN A 59 -2.71 -7.29 -3.49
C ASN A 59 -4.13 -6.80 -3.23
N VAL A 60 -5.04 -7.09 -4.16
CA VAL A 60 -6.46 -6.75 -4.08
C VAL A 60 -7.09 -7.16 -2.75
N ALA A 61 -6.76 -8.34 -2.21
CA ALA A 61 -7.32 -8.81 -0.94
C ALA A 61 -6.87 -7.95 0.26
N PHE A 62 -5.67 -7.37 0.21
CA PHE A 62 -5.25 -6.37 1.20
C PHE A 62 -6.09 -5.10 1.03
N PHE A 63 -6.12 -4.52 -0.18
CA PHE A 63 -6.83 -3.27 -0.43
C PHE A 63 -8.35 -3.35 -0.19
N SER A 64 -8.98 -4.49 -0.43
CA SER A 64 -10.41 -4.68 -0.22
C SER A 64 -10.82 -4.68 1.26
N THR A 65 -9.86 -4.83 2.18
CA THR A 65 -10.12 -4.74 3.62
C THR A 65 -9.99 -3.32 4.15
N ILE A 66 -9.43 -2.40 3.37
CA ILE A 66 -9.29 -0.99 3.75
C ILE A 66 -10.66 -0.33 3.63
N PRO A 67 -11.13 0.41 4.65
CA PRO A 67 -12.43 1.08 4.57
C PRO A 67 -12.49 2.08 3.43
N SER A 68 -13.65 2.16 2.76
CA SER A 68 -13.83 2.96 1.54
C SER A 68 -13.68 4.48 1.73
N TYR A 69 -13.68 4.97 2.96
CA TYR A 69 -13.42 6.38 3.28
C TYR A 69 -11.92 6.72 3.36
N VAL A 70 -11.04 5.71 3.38
CA VAL A 70 -9.59 5.90 3.30
C VAL A 70 -9.20 6.08 1.84
N THR A 71 -8.55 7.20 1.55
CA THR A 71 -8.13 7.61 0.21
C THR A 71 -6.62 7.57 0.02
N THR A 72 -5.86 7.62 1.12
CA THR A 72 -4.40 7.61 1.10
C THR A 72 -3.86 6.42 1.88
N VAL A 73 -2.97 5.66 1.24
CA VAL A 73 -2.26 4.54 1.87
C VAL A 73 -0.77 4.81 1.81
N ASP A 74 -0.17 4.83 2.98
CA ASP A 74 1.27 4.93 3.17
C ASP A 74 1.80 3.58 3.65
N ILE A 75 2.78 3.00 2.97
CA ILE A 75 3.45 1.76 3.39
C ILE A 75 4.93 2.06 3.58
N LYS A 76 5.39 2.04 4.82
CA LYS A 76 6.72 2.47 5.22
C LYS A 76 7.46 1.36 5.97
N ASN A 77 8.79 1.36 5.87
CA ASN A 77 9.68 0.50 6.64
C ASN A 77 9.32 -1.00 6.59
N SER A 78 8.82 -1.46 5.44
CA SER A 78 8.22 -2.79 5.27
C SER A 78 9.13 -3.67 4.41
N LYS A 79 10.22 -4.16 5.04
CA LYS A 79 11.34 -4.80 4.33
C LYS A 79 11.00 -6.14 3.67
N HIS A 80 9.90 -6.79 4.02
CA HIS A 80 9.52 -8.09 3.46
C HIS A 80 8.56 -8.03 2.29
N ILE A 81 7.97 -6.87 2.00
CA ILE A 81 7.20 -6.68 0.76
C ILE A 81 8.12 -6.93 -0.43
N ARG A 82 7.66 -7.74 -1.38
CA ARG A 82 8.38 -8.05 -2.63
C ARG A 82 7.56 -7.67 -3.86
N TRP A 83 6.25 -7.82 -3.76
CA TRP A 83 5.33 -7.60 -4.87
C TRP A 83 4.10 -6.83 -4.41
N LEU A 84 3.75 -5.81 -5.19
CA LEU A 84 2.53 -5.02 -5.05
C LEU A 84 1.68 -5.16 -6.32
N VAL A 85 0.39 -5.43 -6.15
CA VAL A 85 -0.63 -5.30 -7.19
C VAL A 85 -1.57 -4.17 -6.80
N ILE A 86 -1.59 -3.12 -7.62
CA ILE A 86 -2.51 -1.99 -7.47
C ILE A 86 -3.87 -2.39 -8.08
N PRO A 87 -4.95 -2.41 -7.28
CA PRO A 87 -6.26 -2.86 -7.74
C PRO A 87 -6.87 -1.90 -8.75
N GLY A 88 -7.71 -2.43 -9.65
CA GLY A 88 -8.43 -1.61 -10.63
C GLY A 88 -9.52 -0.75 -9.97
N GLN A 89 -10.20 -1.31 -8.97
CA GLN A 89 -11.26 -0.62 -8.24
C GLN A 89 -10.89 -0.56 -6.75
N SER A 90 -10.63 0.65 -6.27
CA SER A 90 -10.33 0.93 -4.86
C SER A 90 -10.72 2.36 -4.52
N SER A 91 -10.96 2.65 -3.26
CA SER A 91 -11.11 4.02 -2.76
C SER A 91 -9.77 4.76 -2.66
N VAL A 92 -8.65 4.03 -2.74
CA VAL A 92 -7.31 4.59 -2.60
C VAL A 92 -6.94 5.36 -3.86
N SER A 93 -6.89 6.69 -3.74
CA SER A 93 -6.46 7.61 -4.79
C SER A 93 -4.97 7.93 -4.72
N GLN A 94 -4.34 7.76 -3.55
CA GLN A 94 -2.92 8.02 -3.36
C GLN A 94 -2.24 6.84 -2.65
N LEU A 95 -1.14 6.37 -3.24
CA LEU A 95 -0.34 5.28 -2.70
C LEU A 95 1.13 5.68 -2.60
N ASN A 96 1.63 5.73 -1.37
CA ASN A 96 3.02 6.05 -1.06
C ASN A 96 3.71 4.82 -0.47
N ILE A 97 4.81 4.39 -1.06
CA ILE A 97 5.58 3.22 -0.61
C ILE A 97 7.03 3.65 -0.41
N ALA A 98 7.57 3.50 0.80
CA ALA A 98 8.93 3.94 1.10
C ALA A 98 9.70 2.98 2.01
N HIS A 99 11.01 2.85 1.79
CA HIS A 99 11.89 2.03 2.63
C HIS A 99 11.42 0.57 2.72
N THR A 100 11.10 -0.02 1.56
CA THR A 100 10.58 -1.38 1.47
C THR A 100 11.52 -2.28 0.67
N GLY A 101 11.28 -3.59 0.73
CA GLY A 101 11.98 -4.52 -0.15
C GLY A 101 11.28 -4.76 -1.49
N LEU A 102 10.32 -3.91 -1.87
CA LEU A 102 9.47 -4.04 -3.05
C LEU A 102 10.33 -4.15 -4.31
N ARG A 103 10.05 -5.14 -5.16
CA ARG A 103 10.79 -5.41 -6.40
C ARG A 103 9.95 -5.27 -7.65
N ARG A 104 8.65 -5.56 -7.53
CA ARG A 104 7.70 -5.64 -8.64
C ARG A 104 6.42 -4.89 -8.30
N ILE A 105 5.96 -4.09 -9.24
CA ILE A 105 4.66 -3.40 -9.20
C ILE A 105 3.89 -3.84 -10.43
N ASP A 106 2.69 -4.36 -10.23
CA ASP A 106 1.72 -4.55 -11.29
C ASP A 106 0.48 -3.70 -11.01
N VAL A 107 -0.23 -3.33 -12.08
CA VAL A 107 -1.45 -2.52 -11.98
C VAL A 107 -2.56 -3.21 -12.75
N GLU A 108 -3.68 -3.45 -12.10
CA GLU A 108 -4.88 -3.96 -12.77
C GLU A 108 -5.50 -2.91 -13.70
N LYS A 109 -6.28 -3.37 -14.67
CA LYS A 109 -7.01 -2.47 -15.58
C LYS A 109 -7.98 -1.58 -14.80
N ASN A 110 -8.29 -0.41 -15.37
CA ASN A 110 -9.24 0.57 -14.83
C ASN A 110 -8.84 1.18 -13.48
N SER A 111 -7.55 1.12 -13.12
CA SER A 111 -7.05 1.76 -11.90
C SER A 111 -7.47 3.23 -11.82
N VAL A 112 -8.04 3.61 -10.67
CA VAL A 112 -8.45 4.97 -10.34
C VAL A 112 -7.40 5.73 -9.54
N LEU A 113 -6.20 5.15 -9.37
CA LEU A 113 -5.12 5.76 -8.60
C LEU A 113 -4.71 7.09 -9.25
N ALA A 114 -4.74 8.18 -8.49
CA ALA A 114 -4.36 9.51 -8.96
C ALA A 114 -2.86 9.77 -8.76
N GLU A 115 -2.26 9.17 -7.72
CA GLU A 115 -0.87 9.39 -7.33
C GLU A 115 -0.19 8.09 -6.88
N LEU A 116 0.98 7.81 -7.46
CA LEU A 116 1.85 6.71 -7.06
C LEU A 116 3.25 7.25 -6.75
N PHE A 117 3.68 7.09 -5.50
CA PHE A 117 5.05 7.40 -5.10
C PHE A 117 5.73 6.17 -4.50
N VAL A 118 6.89 5.82 -5.03
CA VAL A 118 7.72 4.70 -4.57
C VAL A 118 9.13 5.20 -4.34
N ALA A 119 9.63 5.11 -3.12
CA ALA A 119 10.93 5.63 -2.73
C ALA A 119 11.77 4.58 -1.99
N ASN A 120 13.10 4.67 -2.14
CA ASN A 120 14.06 3.92 -1.31
C ASN A 120 13.71 2.41 -1.23
N SER A 121 13.46 1.79 -2.38
CA SER A 121 13.00 0.40 -2.49
C SER A 121 13.80 -0.37 -3.56
N ASN A 122 13.59 -1.68 -3.67
CA ASN A 122 14.38 -2.54 -4.57
C ASN A 122 13.71 -2.77 -5.94
N VAL A 123 12.91 -1.80 -6.39
CA VAL A 123 12.23 -1.91 -7.69
C VAL A 123 13.29 -1.82 -8.78
N ALA A 124 13.47 -2.93 -9.49
CA ALA A 124 14.45 -3.04 -10.58
C ALA A 124 13.80 -2.93 -11.95
N GLN A 125 12.54 -3.37 -12.06
CA GLN A 125 11.76 -3.37 -13.30
C GLN A 125 10.38 -2.79 -13.06
N ILE A 126 9.98 -1.86 -13.93
CA ILE A 126 8.60 -1.37 -14.00
C ILE A 126 7.86 -2.27 -15.00
N SER A 127 6.79 -2.93 -14.54
CA SER A 127 5.95 -3.80 -15.36
C SER A 127 5.22 -3.00 -16.45
N PRO A 128 5.01 -3.55 -17.67
CA PRO A 128 4.21 -2.89 -18.70
C PRO A 128 2.78 -2.56 -18.25
N THR A 129 2.28 -3.29 -17.24
CA THR A 129 0.97 -3.00 -16.64
C THR A 129 0.88 -1.62 -16.01
N ILE A 130 2.00 -0.93 -15.76
CA ILE A 130 2.02 0.49 -15.35
C ILE A 130 1.21 1.37 -16.30
N SER A 131 1.06 0.98 -17.58
CA SER A 131 0.20 1.66 -18.54
C SER A 131 -1.28 1.65 -18.15
N ASN A 132 -1.72 0.83 -17.19
CA ASN A 132 -3.09 0.84 -16.69
C ASN A 132 -3.38 2.02 -15.74
N LEU A 133 -2.37 2.79 -15.34
CA LEU A 133 -2.46 4.02 -14.55
C LEU A 133 -2.96 5.23 -15.39
N GLN A 134 -4.04 5.03 -16.13
CA GLN A 134 -4.58 6.02 -17.08
C GLN A 134 -5.16 7.27 -16.37
N ALA A 135 -5.62 7.12 -15.12
CA ALA A 135 -6.11 8.22 -14.30
C ALA A 135 -5.01 8.93 -13.48
N THR A 136 -3.79 8.37 -13.46
CA THR A 136 -2.71 8.84 -12.61
C THR A 136 -2.08 10.11 -13.17
N ARG A 137 -1.96 11.13 -12.31
CA ARG A 137 -1.38 12.43 -12.66
C ARG A 137 0.10 12.49 -12.33
N ASN A 138 0.50 11.81 -11.24
CA ASN A 138 1.86 11.82 -10.74
C ASN A 138 2.35 10.38 -10.48
N ILE A 139 3.45 10.02 -11.12
CA ILE A 139 4.20 8.79 -10.83
C ILE A 139 5.62 9.21 -10.46
N GLY A 140 6.01 8.99 -9.20
CA GLY A 140 7.36 9.20 -8.73
C GLY A 140 7.98 7.89 -8.27
N ILE A 141 9.04 7.44 -8.93
CA ILE A 141 9.83 6.30 -8.46
C ILE A 141 11.27 6.75 -8.26
N THR A 142 11.70 6.89 -7.01
CA THR A 142 12.96 7.54 -6.64
C THR A 142 13.82 6.64 -5.76
N ASN A 143 15.14 6.79 -5.83
CA ASN A 143 16.11 6.03 -5.04
C ASN A 143 15.83 4.51 -5.06
N CYS A 144 15.49 3.99 -6.24
CA CYS A 144 15.27 2.57 -6.49
C CYS A 144 16.35 2.01 -7.40
N MET A 145 16.46 0.69 -7.49
CA MET A 145 17.45 -0.01 -8.33
C MET A 145 16.99 -0.14 -9.79
N ILE A 146 16.32 0.86 -10.35
CA ILE A 146 15.74 0.75 -11.70
C ILE A 146 16.85 0.57 -12.73
N GLU A 147 16.86 -0.59 -13.38
CA GLU A 147 17.79 -0.91 -14.47
C GLU A 147 17.13 -0.72 -15.84
N SER A 148 15.81 -0.95 -15.91
CA SER A 148 15.06 -0.85 -17.16
C SER A 148 13.64 -0.34 -16.91
N VAL A 149 13.13 0.47 -17.85
CA VAL A 149 11.76 0.96 -17.87
C VAL A 149 11.12 0.52 -19.19
N ASP A 150 10.17 -0.42 -19.12
CA ASP A 150 9.35 -0.82 -20.25
C ASP A 150 7.93 -0.26 -20.07
N MET A 151 7.58 0.71 -20.91
CA MET A 151 6.26 1.36 -20.91
C MET A 151 5.43 1.00 -22.16
N VAL A 152 5.88 0.04 -22.97
CA VAL A 152 5.19 -0.32 -24.21
C VAL A 152 4.16 -1.42 -23.93
N TYR A 153 2.90 -1.02 -23.84
CA TYR A 153 1.79 -1.98 -23.84
C TYR A 153 1.61 -2.51 -25.28
N THR A 154 2.00 -3.77 -25.53
CA THR A 154 1.70 -4.40 -26.82
C THR A 154 0.23 -4.83 -26.82
N LEU A 155 -0.60 -4.15 -27.61
CA LEU A 155 -1.95 -4.61 -27.91
C LEU A 155 -1.85 -6.00 -28.57
N ARG A 156 -2.36 -7.04 -27.89
CA ARG A 156 -2.77 -8.30 -28.51
C ARG A 156 -4.27 -8.42 -28.41
#